data_AF-A0AAV6MKV1-F1
#
_entry.id   AF-A0AAV6MKV1-F1
#
_cell.length_a   1.000
_cell.length_b   1.000
_cell.length_c   1.000
_cell.angle_alpha   90.00
_cell.angle_beta   90.00
_cell.angle_gamma   90.00
#
_symmetry.space_group_name_H-M   'P 1'
#
loop_
_entity.id
_entity.type
_entity.pdbx_description
1 polymer ?
#
loop_
_entity_poly.entity_id
_entity_poly.type
_entity_poly.pdbx_seq_one_letter_code
_entity_poly.pdbx_strand_id
1 'polypeptide(L)'
;MWGKRPWKTNNLSANNWVVNLLLFGEGWHSNHHAFEYSARMGIEWWQFDPGWYVIVFLEAIGVATDVKLPSQTHMQKLAKD
;
A
#
# COMPACT_ATOMS: atom_id res chain seq x y z
N MET A 1 6.97 -4.51 -15.65
CA MET A 1 6.61 -5.43 -14.55
C MET A 1 5.19 -5.94 -14.74
N TRP A 2 4.88 -7.10 -14.19
CA TRP A 2 3.57 -7.76 -14.31
C TRP A 2 2.69 -7.47 -13.10
N GLY A 3 1.38 -7.23 -13.33
CA GLY A 3 0.41 -6.97 -12.27
C GLY A 3 -0.54 -5.82 -12.59
N LYS A 4 -1.40 -5.46 -11.62
CA LYS A 4 -2.38 -4.37 -11.76
C LYS A 4 -1.75 -3.01 -11.43
N ARG A 5 -2.26 -1.94 -12.04
CA ARG A 5 -1.82 -0.55 -11.78
C ARG A 5 -3.02 0.38 -11.61
N PRO A 6 -3.71 0.35 -10.46
CA PRO A 6 -4.94 1.10 -10.27
C PRO A 6 -4.73 2.63 -10.20
N TRP A 7 -3.49 3.09 -9.98
CA TRP A 7 -3.17 4.50 -9.79
C TRP A 7 -2.40 5.11 -10.98
N LYS A 8 -2.60 6.40 -11.21
CA LYS A 8 -1.91 7.26 -12.18
C LYS A 8 -0.53 7.65 -11.63
N THR A 9 0.48 6.82 -11.86
CA THR A 9 1.89 7.09 -11.51
C THR A 9 2.77 7.14 -12.77
N ASN A 10 3.91 7.85 -12.71
CA ASN A 10 4.82 8.01 -13.86
C ASN A 10 5.88 6.89 -13.95
N ASN A 11 5.54 5.67 -13.53
CA ASN A 11 6.48 4.54 -13.52
C ASN A 11 5.80 3.21 -13.86
N LEU A 12 6.60 2.14 -13.89
CA LEU A 12 6.16 0.80 -14.29
C LEU A 12 5.93 -0.16 -13.10
N SER A 13 5.83 0.35 -11.86
CA SER A 13 5.45 -0.45 -10.68
C SER A 13 4.09 -1.13 -10.89
N ALA A 14 3.88 -2.31 -10.32
CA ALA A 14 2.63 -3.07 -10.48
C ALA A 14 2.32 -3.85 -9.21
N ASN A 15 1.03 -3.98 -8.90
CA ASN A 15 0.54 -4.83 -7.83
C ASN A 15 0.53 -6.29 -8.27
N ASN A 16 1.24 -7.15 -7.54
CA ASN A 16 1.35 -8.57 -7.79
C ASN A 16 1.08 -9.37 -6.51
N TRP A 17 -0.04 -10.11 -6.51
CA TRP A 17 -0.49 -10.93 -5.38
C TRP A 17 0.51 -12.02 -4.99
N VAL A 18 1.18 -12.64 -5.96
CA VAL A 18 2.15 -13.72 -5.66
C VAL A 18 3.36 -13.16 -4.92
N VAL A 19 3.88 -12.02 -5.41
CA VAL A 19 4.98 -11.32 -4.73
C VAL A 19 4.55 -10.89 -3.33
N ASN A 20 3.30 -10.42 -3.18
CA ASN A 20 2.76 -9.99 -1.89
C ASN A 20 2.81 -11.09 -0.83
N LEU A 21 2.41 -12.31 -1.20
CA LEU A 21 2.44 -13.46 -0.29
C LEU A 21 3.85 -13.90 0.09
N LEU A 22 4.81 -13.80 -0.82
CA LEU A 22 6.19 -14.24 -0.58
C LEU A 22 7.02 -13.19 0.19
N LEU A 23 6.69 -11.90 0.03
CA LEU A 23 7.47 -10.78 0.55
C LEU A 23 6.65 -9.88 1.49
N PHE A 24 5.72 -10.47 2.25
CA PHE A 24 5.08 -9.81 3.40
C PHE A 24 4.40 -8.45 3.15
N GLY A 25 3.86 -8.19 1.96
CA GLY A 25 3.22 -6.88 1.66
C GLY A 25 3.80 -6.17 0.43
N GLU A 26 5.06 -6.47 0.09
CA GLU A 26 5.83 -5.74 -0.94
C GLU A 26 5.27 -5.90 -2.37
N GLY A 27 4.37 -6.86 -2.56
CA GLY A 27 3.67 -7.05 -3.82
C GLY A 27 2.65 -5.96 -4.15
N TRP A 28 2.24 -5.12 -3.19
CA TRP A 28 1.42 -3.92 -3.44
C TRP A 28 2.25 -2.73 -3.94
N HIS A 29 3.20 -3.01 -4.84
CA HIS A 29 4.22 -2.07 -5.25
C HIS A 29 3.67 -0.86 -6.02
N SER A 30 2.60 -1.04 -6.81
CA SER A 30 1.94 0.11 -7.46
C SER A 30 1.22 1.00 -6.47
N ASN A 31 0.69 0.45 -5.38
CA ASN A 31 0.08 1.25 -4.32
C ASN A 31 1.16 2.04 -3.56
N HIS A 32 2.26 1.39 -3.21
CA HIS A 32 3.37 2.04 -2.52
C HIS A 32 3.94 3.21 -3.33
N HIS A 33 4.15 3.03 -4.64
CA HIS A 33 4.59 4.12 -5.52
C HIS A 33 3.56 5.24 -5.71
N ALA A 34 2.27 4.97 -5.47
CA ALA A 34 1.24 6.00 -5.52
C ALA A 34 1.14 6.79 -4.20
N PHE A 35 1.38 6.12 -3.07
CA PHE A 35 1.27 6.70 -1.73
C PHE A 35 2.51 6.35 -0.90
N GLU A 36 3.68 6.83 -1.31
CA GLU A 36 4.98 6.47 -0.70
C GLU A 36 5.09 6.81 0.80
N TYR A 37 4.31 7.79 1.25
CA TYR A 37 4.25 8.21 2.66
C TYR A 37 3.32 7.34 3.51
N SER A 38 2.51 6.46 2.88
CA SER A 38 1.57 5.60 3.58
C SER A 38 2.30 4.44 4.25
N ALA A 39 2.02 4.23 5.53
CA ALA A 39 2.46 3.05 6.27
C ALA A 39 1.80 1.76 5.76
N ARG A 40 0.63 1.87 5.11
CA ARG A 40 -0.12 0.75 4.54
C ARG A 40 0.11 0.68 3.03
N MET A 41 0.53 -0.47 2.52
CA MET A 41 0.72 -0.71 1.08
C MET A 41 -0.54 -1.31 0.45
N GLY A 42 -1.27 -2.18 1.15
CA GLY A 42 -2.54 -2.75 0.70
C GLY A 42 -3.71 -1.80 0.90
N ILE A 43 -4.03 -0.94 -0.08
CA ILE A 43 -5.04 0.13 0.04
C ILE A 43 -6.48 -0.40 0.14
N GLU A 44 -6.81 -1.41 -0.66
CA GLU A 44 -8.15 -2.00 -0.64
C GLU A 44 -8.36 -2.90 0.58
N TRP A 45 -9.60 -3.05 1.04
CA TRP A 45 -9.92 -3.86 2.23
C TRP A 45 -9.53 -5.34 2.09
N TRP A 46 -9.51 -5.87 0.86
CA TRP A 46 -9.16 -7.25 0.54
C TRP A 46 -7.66 -7.45 0.29
N GLN A 47 -6.86 -6.39 0.26
CA GLN A 47 -5.42 -6.46 0.05
C GLN A 47 -4.73 -6.84 1.37
N PHE A 48 -4.42 -8.13 1.50
CA PHE A 48 -3.66 -8.67 2.62
C PHE A 48 -2.27 -8.03 2.70
N ASP A 49 -1.93 -7.40 3.81
CA ASP A 49 -0.70 -6.65 4.01
C ASP A 49 -0.11 -6.98 5.39
N PRO A 50 0.78 -8.00 5.48
CA PRO A 50 1.42 -8.40 6.73
C PRO A 50 2.18 -7.26 7.42
N GLY A 51 2.89 -6.43 6.66
CA GLY A 51 3.61 -5.27 7.19
C GLY A 51 2.68 -4.29 7.88
N TRP A 52 1.53 -3.99 7.27
CA TRP A 52 0.50 -3.14 7.89
C TRP A 52 0.02 -3.69 9.23
N TYR A 53 -0.21 -4.99 9.35
CA TYR A 53 -0.66 -5.57 10.64
C TYR A 53 0.40 -5.47 11.73
N VAL A 54 1.68 -5.58 11.38
CA VAL A 54 2.78 -5.33 12.34
C VAL A 54 2.76 -3.87 12.79
N ILE A 55 2.58 -2.92 11.87
CA ILE A 55 2.51 -1.49 12.21
C ILE A 55 1.32 -1.20 13.12
N VAL A 56 0.14 -1.75 12.82
CA VAL A 56 -1.05 -1.62 13.69
C VAL A 56 -0.79 -2.18 15.09
N PHE A 57 -0.11 -3.32 15.19
CA PHE A 57 0.27 -3.88 16.48
C PHE A 57 1.22 -2.94 17.24
N LEU A 58 2.25 -2.42 16.57
CA LEU A 58 3.20 -1.48 17.17
C LEU A 58 2.54 -0.15 17.57
N GLU A 59 1.57 0.32 16.79
CA GLU A 59 0.76 1.50 17.11
C GLU A 59 -0.10 1.24 18.35
N ALA A 60 -0.75 0.08 18.44
CA ALA A 60 -1.59 -0.29 19.58
C ALA A 60 -0.83 -0.38 20.91
N ILE A 61 0.45 -0.77 20.88
CA ILE A 61 1.31 -0.78 22.08
C ILE A 61 2.08 0.53 22.30
N GLY A 62 1.84 1.56 21.50
CA GLY A 62 2.42 2.90 21.66
C GLY A 62 3.88 3.04 21.16
N VAL A 63 4.38 2.07 20.38
CA VAL A 63 5.73 2.13 19.79
C VAL A 63 5.73 2.94 18.50
N ALA A 64 4.69 2.83 17.69
CA ALA A 64 4.47 3.69 16.52
C ALA A 64 3.43 4.77 16.87
N THR A 65 3.71 6.04 16.55
CA THR A 65 2.88 7.17 17.03
C THR A 65 2.45 8.17 15.95
N ASP A 66 3.06 8.16 14.76
CA ASP A 66 2.71 9.04 13.62
C ASP A 66 2.46 8.21 12.35
N VAL A 67 1.56 7.23 12.47
CA VAL A 67 1.21 6.32 11.36
C VAL A 67 0.36 7.06 10.34
N LYS A 68 0.82 7.09 9.09
CA LYS A 68 0.17 7.85 8.00
C LYS A 68 -0.53 6.93 7.03
N LEU A 69 -1.71 7.37 6.59
CA LEU A 69 -2.52 6.70 5.58
C LEU A 69 -2.83 7.66 4.42
N PRO A 70 -3.17 7.14 3.23
CA PRO A 70 -3.54 7.98 2.12
C PRO A 70 -4.85 8.70 2.41
N SER A 71 -4.95 9.97 2.03
CA SER A 71 -6.21 10.70 2.14
C SER A 71 -7.14 10.31 0.99
N GLN A 72 -8.45 10.34 1.24
CA GLN A 72 -9.46 10.06 0.21
C GLN A 72 -9.30 10.97 -1.02
N THR A 73 -9.03 12.26 -0.79
CA THR A 73 -8.77 13.23 -1.86
C THR A 73 -7.54 12.85 -2.69
N HIS A 74 -6.46 12.37 -2.06
CA HIS A 74 -5.27 11.95 -2.79
C HIS A 74 -5.52 10.67 -3.59
N MET A 75 -6.25 9.71 -3.02
CA MET A 75 -6.65 8.50 -3.74
C MET A 75 -7.51 8.81 -4.96
N GLN A 76 -8.53 9.68 -4.82
CA GLN A 76 -9.38 10.11 -5.94
C GLN A 76 -8.58 10.78 -7.05
N LYS A 77 -7.62 11.64 -6.70
CA LYS A 77 -6.76 12.33 -7.68
C LYS A 77 -5.92 11.35 -8.50
N LEU A 78 -5.43 10.28 -7.88
CA LEU A 78 -4.60 9.28 -8.53
C LEU A 78 -5.39 8.11 -9.12
N ALA A 79 -6.70 8.00 -8.89
CA ALA A 79 -7.50 6.91 -9.42
C ALA A 79 -7.47 6.92 -10.96
N LYS A 80 -7.28 5.73 -11.55
CA LYS A 80 -7.55 5.53 -12.98
C LYS A 80 -9.04 5.38 -13.20
N ASP A 81 -9.47 5.94 -14.33
CA ASP A 81 -10.84 5.87 -14.82
C ASP A 81 -11.18 4.43 -15.28
#